data_AF-A0A3S5DLH7-F1
#
_entry.id   AF-A0A3S5DLH7-F1
#
_cell.length_a   1.000
_cell.length_b   1.000
_cell.length_c   1.000
_cell.angle_alpha   90.00
_cell.angle_beta   90.00
_cell.angle_gamma   90.00
#
_symmetry.space_group_name_H-M   'P 1'
#
loop_
_entity.id
_entity.type
_entity.pdbx_description
1 polymer ?
#
loop_
_entity_poly.entity_id
_entity_poly.type
_entity_poly.pdbx_seq_one_letter_code
_entity_poly.pdbx_strand_id
1 'polypeptide(L)'
;MIVDFTGPEQVGKDVAMHVAASKPICVSKDQVSAETLDQERKIYSAQAAESGKPADIVAKMVEGRINKFLAEVTLLGQPFVKNPDVTVEKLLAEQKASVKAFAMFVVGEGIEKKVVDYAAEVAAAAKL
;
A
#
# COMPACT_ATOMS: atom_id res chain seq x y z
N MET A 1 -15.38 2.92 -2.85
CA MET A 1 -14.06 3.41 -3.31
C MET A 1 -14.29 4.41 -4.42
N ILE A 2 -13.46 5.46 -4.47
CA ILE A 2 -13.51 6.54 -5.45
C ILE A 2 -12.10 6.69 -6.03
N VAL A 3 -11.99 6.92 -7.35
CA VAL A 3 -10.72 7.20 -8.03
C VAL A 3 -10.94 8.42 -8.93
N ASP A 4 -10.15 9.47 -8.75
CA ASP A 4 -10.09 10.63 -9.65
C ASP A 4 -9.07 10.33 -10.76
N PHE A 5 -9.56 10.07 -11.98
CA PHE A 5 -8.74 9.67 -13.11
C PHE A 5 -9.17 10.35 -14.42
N THR A 6 -8.24 10.39 -15.37
CA THR A 6 -8.51 10.77 -16.78
C THR A 6 -8.12 9.61 -17.68
N GLY A 7 -8.84 9.41 -18.79
CA GLY A 7 -8.53 8.38 -19.79
C GLY A 7 -9.70 7.43 -20.06
N PRO A 8 -9.45 6.26 -20.68
CA PRO A 8 -10.49 5.28 -20.97
C PRO A 8 -11.16 4.74 -19.71
N GLU A 9 -12.48 4.52 -19.74
CA GLU A 9 -13.26 4.06 -18.59
C GLU A 9 -12.74 2.75 -17.97
N GLN A 10 -12.28 1.82 -18.81
CA GLN A 10 -11.76 0.53 -18.36
C GLN A 10 -10.54 0.68 -17.45
N VAL A 11 -9.68 1.67 -17.71
CA VAL A 11 -8.49 1.94 -16.89
C VAL A 11 -8.91 2.37 -15.49
N GLY A 12 -9.96 3.19 -15.37
CA GLY A 12 -10.50 3.60 -14.08
C GLY A 12 -10.98 2.40 -13.24
N LYS A 13 -11.71 1.46 -13.87
CA LYS A 13 -12.15 0.21 -13.22
C LYS A 13 -10.98 -0.66 -12.79
N ASP A 14 -9.95 -0.76 -13.63
CA ASP A 14 -8.76 -1.57 -13.37
C ASP A 14 -7.91 -1.01 -12.24
N VAL A 15 -7.68 0.31 -12.24
CA VAL A 15 -6.98 1.03 -11.17
C VAL A 15 -7.77 0.92 -9.86
N ALA A 16 -9.08 1.11 -9.90
CA ALA A 16 -9.94 0.93 -8.74
C ALA A 16 -9.76 -0.49 -8.15
N MET A 17 -9.87 -1.53 -8.97
CA MET A 17 -9.66 -2.91 -8.51
C MET A 17 -8.25 -3.11 -7.92
N HIS A 18 -7.23 -2.50 -8.53
CA HIS A 18 -5.87 -2.53 -8.03
C HIS A 18 -5.74 -1.87 -6.65
N VAL A 19 -6.27 -0.67 -6.46
CA VAL A 19 -6.26 0.05 -5.17
C VAL A 19 -6.92 -0.80 -4.08
N ALA A 20 -8.04 -1.45 -4.39
CA ALA A 20 -8.74 -2.32 -3.44
C ALA A 20 -7.90 -3.54 -3.00
N ALA A 21 -7.07 -4.08 -3.90
CA ALA A 21 -6.24 -5.25 -3.63
C ALA A 21 -4.90 -4.90 -2.97
N SER A 22 -4.21 -3.87 -3.48
CA SER A 22 -2.83 -3.52 -3.09
C SER A 22 -2.75 -2.46 -2.00
N LYS A 23 -3.86 -1.76 -1.71
CA LYS A 23 -3.96 -0.75 -0.64
C LYS A 23 -2.80 0.26 -0.61
N PRO A 24 -2.44 0.92 -1.73
CA PRO A 24 -1.48 2.01 -1.70
C PRO A 24 -1.97 3.11 -0.75
N ILE A 25 -1.03 3.81 -0.11
CA ILE A 25 -1.35 4.90 0.83
C ILE A 25 -1.51 6.24 0.12
N CYS A 26 -0.90 6.40 -1.07
CA CYS A 26 -0.96 7.61 -1.88
C CYS A 26 -0.68 7.30 -3.36
N VAL A 27 -0.85 8.28 -4.24
CA VAL A 27 -0.68 8.08 -5.68
C VAL A 27 0.80 7.94 -6.05
N SER A 28 1.63 8.88 -5.62
CA SER A 28 3.04 8.96 -6.01
C SER A 28 3.95 9.17 -4.80
N LYS A 29 5.24 8.91 -4.98
CA LYS A 29 6.28 9.10 -3.95
C LYS A 29 6.30 10.51 -3.35
N ASP A 30 5.94 11.52 -4.14
CA ASP A 30 5.96 12.93 -3.72
C ASP A 30 4.80 13.25 -2.75
N GLN A 31 3.83 12.36 -2.62
CA GLN A 31 2.72 12.45 -1.68
C GLN A 31 2.99 11.71 -0.36
N VAL A 32 4.14 11.02 -0.24
CA VAL A 32 4.53 10.38 1.02
C VAL A 32 5.07 11.45 1.96
N SER A 33 4.60 11.46 3.20
CA SER A 33 5.03 12.45 4.19
C SER A 33 6.53 12.32 4.49
N ALA A 34 7.20 13.44 4.73
CA ALA A 34 8.61 13.45 5.13
C ALA A 34 8.81 12.69 6.45
N GLU A 35 7.86 12.78 7.39
CA GLU A 35 7.90 12.07 8.66
C GLU A 35 7.93 10.55 8.45
N THR A 36 7.05 10.01 7.60
CA THR A 36 7.04 8.58 7.25
C THR A 36 8.35 8.17 6.60
N LEU A 37 8.86 8.94 5.64
CA LEU A 37 10.12 8.64 4.97
C LEU A 37 11.32 8.64 5.93
N ASP A 38 11.38 9.61 6.85
CA ASP A 38 12.45 9.72 7.83
C ASP A 38 12.39 8.60 8.86
N GLN A 39 11.18 8.21 9.30
CA GLN A 39 10.98 7.08 10.20
C GLN A 39 11.45 5.77 9.55
N GLU A 40 11.02 5.48 8.33
CA GLU A 40 11.45 4.30 7.58
C GLU A 40 12.96 4.31 7.32
N ARG A 41 13.52 5.48 6.99
CA ARG A 41 14.96 5.63 6.78
C ARG A 41 15.75 5.31 8.04
N LYS A 42 15.28 5.74 9.22
CA LYS A 42 15.90 5.40 10.50
C LYS A 42 15.85 3.89 10.76
N ILE A 43 14.71 3.25 10.49
CA ILE A 43 14.54 1.80 10.65
C ILE A 43 15.54 1.05 9.76
N TYR A 44 15.59 1.36 8.46
CA TYR A 44 16.53 0.69 7.54
C TYR A 44 17.99 1.00 7.84
N SER A 45 18.30 2.21 8.32
CA SER A 45 19.67 2.57 8.73
C SER A 45 20.12 1.79 9.95
N ALA A 46 19.25 1.62 10.95
CA ALA A 46 19.54 0.78 12.12
C ALA A 46 19.79 -0.68 11.71
N GLN A 47 18.92 -1.24 10.87
CA GLN A 47 19.09 -2.60 10.33
C GLN A 47 20.39 -2.76 9.51
N ALA A 48 20.76 -1.74 8.73
CA ALA A 48 21.96 -1.81 7.90
C ALA A 48 23.25 -1.59 8.70
N ALA A 49 23.21 -0.87 9.82
CA ALA A 49 24.36 -0.68 10.71
C ALA A 49 24.85 -2.02 11.32
N GLU A 50 23.94 -2.97 11.53
CA GLU A 50 24.26 -4.31 12.02
C GLU A 50 24.97 -5.19 10.98
N SER A 51 25.05 -4.76 9.71
CA SER A 51 25.60 -5.58 8.62
C SER A 51 27.12 -5.68 8.58
N GLY A 52 27.84 -4.85 9.34
CA GLY A 52 29.30 -4.81 9.38
C GLY A 52 29.97 -4.37 8.07
N LYS A 53 29.20 -3.84 7.11
CA LYS A 53 29.69 -3.39 5.80
C LYS A 53 30.21 -1.94 5.84
N PRO A 54 31.05 -1.54 4.86
CA PRO A 54 31.48 -0.14 4.71
C PRO A 54 30.30 0.84 4.59
N ALA A 55 30.51 2.08 5.06
CA ALA A 55 29.46 3.10 5.17
C ALA A 55 28.81 3.46 3.82
N ASP A 56 29.56 3.43 2.73
CA ASP A 56 29.06 3.67 1.37
C ASP A 56 28.13 2.55 0.88
N ILE A 57 28.42 1.30 1.26
CA ILE A 57 27.56 0.15 0.98
C ILE A 57 26.30 0.18 1.83
N VAL A 58 26.43 0.53 3.11
CA VAL A 58 25.30 0.73 4.03
C VAL A 58 24.35 1.80 3.50
N ALA A 59 24.88 2.94 3.05
CA ALA A 59 24.07 4.02 2.47
C ALA A 59 23.28 3.54 1.22
N LYS A 60 23.93 2.83 0.30
CA LYS A 60 23.27 2.23 -0.88
C LYS A 60 22.20 1.20 -0.51
N MET A 61 22.43 0.43 0.55
CA MET A 61 21.44 -0.54 1.05
C MET A 61 20.19 0.16 1.58
N VAL A 62 20.36 1.23 2.37
CA VAL A 62 19.25 2.03 2.89
C VAL A 62 18.47 2.68 1.75
N GLU A 63 19.15 3.26 0.77
CA GLU A 63 18.51 3.86 -0.40
C GLU A 63 17.69 2.84 -1.19
N GLY A 64 18.24 1.65 -1.45
CA GLY A 64 17.52 0.56 -2.12
C GLY A 64 16.27 0.13 -1.35
N ARG A 65 16.34 0.07 -0.01
CA ARG A 65 15.18 -0.26 0.84
C ARG A 65 14.12 0.83 0.80
N ILE A 66 14.51 2.10 0.82
CA ILE A 66 13.58 3.22 0.69
C ILE A 66 12.89 3.22 -0.68
N ASN A 67 13.64 2.97 -1.76
CA ASN A 67 13.05 2.88 -3.09
C ASN A 67 12.05 1.72 -3.19
N LYS A 68 12.36 0.57 -2.57
CA LYS A 68 11.43 -0.55 -2.48
C LYS A 68 10.18 -0.21 -1.67
N PHE A 69 10.34 0.41 -0.50
CA PHE A 69 9.22 0.87 0.31
C PHE A 69 8.29 1.80 -0.47
N LEU A 70 8.85 2.80 -1.16
CA LEU A 70 8.09 3.72 -2.01
C LEU A 70 7.33 2.99 -3.12
N ALA A 71 7.95 1.99 -3.75
CA ALA A 71 7.28 1.17 -4.78
C ALA A 71 6.15 0.30 -4.20
N GLU A 72 6.24 -0.11 -2.94
CA GLU A 72 5.21 -0.91 -2.27
C GLU A 72 4.05 -0.06 -1.75
N VAL A 73 4.26 1.20 -1.35
CA VAL A 73 3.21 2.02 -0.73
C VAL A 73 2.56 3.04 -1.67
N THR A 74 3.16 3.32 -2.83
CA THR A 74 2.61 4.29 -3.81
C THR A 74 1.92 3.58 -4.96
N LEU A 75 0.75 4.06 -5.39
CA LEU A 75 -0.02 3.47 -6.48
C LEU A 75 0.83 3.33 -7.76
N LEU A 76 1.50 4.41 -8.17
CA LEU A 76 2.28 4.45 -9.41
C LEU A 76 3.48 3.49 -9.39
N GLY A 77 4.09 3.29 -8.23
CA GLY A 77 5.23 2.39 -8.06
C GLY A 77 4.87 0.91 -8.00
N GLN A 78 3.60 0.58 -7.71
CA GLN A 78 3.17 -0.80 -7.52
C GLN A 78 3.11 -1.59 -8.85
N PRO A 79 3.43 -2.90 -8.82
CA PRO A 79 3.17 -3.80 -9.94
C PRO A 79 1.65 -3.99 -10.11
N PHE A 80 1.16 -3.91 -11.34
CA PHE A 80 -0.27 -3.97 -11.60
C PHE A 80 -0.85 -5.36 -11.33
N VAL A 81 -1.95 -5.43 -10.59
CA VAL A 81 -2.50 -6.71 -10.07
C VAL A 81 -2.95 -7.68 -11.16
N LYS A 82 -3.35 -7.19 -12.33
CA LYS A 82 -3.73 -8.05 -13.47
C LYS A 82 -2.53 -8.42 -14.35
N ASN A 83 -1.43 -7.67 -14.26
CA ASN A 83 -0.20 -7.91 -15.00
C ASN A 83 1.00 -7.39 -14.18
N PRO A 84 1.58 -8.22 -13.30
CA PRO A 84 2.65 -7.79 -12.40
C PRO A 84 3.96 -7.40 -13.09
N ASP A 85 4.12 -7.73 -14.39
CA ASP A 85 5.30 -7.37 -15.18
C ASP A 85 5.36 -5.87 -15.50
N VAL A 86 4.23 -5.16 -15.38
CA VAL A 86 4.12 -3.71 -15.59
C VAL A 86 3.71 -3.01 -14.30
N THR A 87 4.26 -1.83 -14.05
CA THR A 87 3.79 -0.97 -12.96
C THR A 87 2.50 -0.28 -13.36
N VAL A 88 1.73 0.21 -12.38
CA VAL A 88 0.54 1.03 -12.64
C VAL A 88 0.92 2.30 -13.41
N GLU A 89 2.07 2.91 -13.12
CA GLU A 89 2.58 4.05 -13.88
C GLU A 89 2.73 3.74 -15.38
N LYS A 90 3.35 2.61 -15.72
CA LYS A 90 3.52 2.19 -17.13
C LYS A 90 2.17 1.92 -17.79
N LEU A 91 1.27 1.21 -17.11
CA LEU A 91 -0.09 0.97 -17.59
C LEU A 91 -0.81 2.29 -17.91
N LEU A 92 -0.77 3.26 -17.00
CA LEU A 92 -1.40 4.56 -17.19
C LEU A 92 -0.80 5.32 -18.37
N ALA A 93 0.53 5.31 -18.52
CA ALA A 93 1.22 5.94 -19.64
C ALA A 93 0.82 5.32 -21.00
N GLU A 94 0.80 3.99 -21.10
CA GLU A 94 0.40 3.26 -22.31
C GLU A 94 -1.04 3.56 -22.72
N GLN A 95 -1.92 3.73 -21.74
CA GLN A 95 -3.34 4.01 -21.94
C GLN A 95 -3.66 5.51 -22.02
N LYS A 96 -2.65 6.38 -22.01
CA LYS A 96 -2.78 7.85 -21.98
C LYS A 96 -3.73 8.33 -20.87
N ALA A 97 -3.61 7.69 -19.71
CA ALA A 97 -4.42 7.92 -18.53
C ALA A 97 -3.60 8.52 -17.39
N SER A 98 -4.29 9.09 -16.41
CA SER A 98 -3.66 9.59 -15.18
C SER A 98 -4.59 9.42 -13.99
N VAL A 99 -4.02 9.35 -12.79
CA VAL A 99 -4.75 9.28 -11.52
C VAL A 99 -4.26 10.42 -10.64
N LYS A 100 -5.18 11.21 -10.09
CA LYS A 100 -4.85 12.35 -9.22
C LYS A 100 -5.01 12.00 -7.74
N ALA A 101 -6.07 11.27 -7.40
CA ALA A 101 -6.40 10.89 -6.05
C ALA A 101 -7.27 9.63 -6.03
N PHE A 102 -7.32 8.96 -4.89
CA PHE A 102 -8.28 7.88 -4.62
C PHE A 102 -8.69 7.91 -3.15
N ALA A 103 -9.85 7.33 -2.86
CA ALA A 103 -10.34 7.09 -1.51
C ALA A 103 -10.93 5.67 -1.43
N MET A 104 -10.41 4.87 -0.51
CA MET A 104 -10.89 3.52 -0.22
C MET A 104 -11.60 3.53 1.13
N PHE A 105 -12.81 2.96 1.16
CA PHE A 105 -13.59 2.80 2.38
C PHE A 105 -13.73 1.31 2.62
N VAL A 106 -13.35 0.84 3.79
CA VAL A 106 -13.47 -0.57 4.19
C VAL A 106 -14.44 -0.68 5.36
N VAL A 107 -15.47 -1.51 5.18
CA VAL A 107 -16.44 -1.78 6.24
C VAL A 107 -15.74 -2.48 7.40
N GLY A 108 -15.88 -1.94 8.62
CA GLY A 108 -15.24 -2.50 9.81
C GLY A 108 -13.84 -1.99 10.09
N GLU A 109 -13.28 -1.12 9.25
CA GLU A 109 -11.96 -0.52 9.51
C GLU A 109 -11.97 0.28 10.82
N GLY A 110 -11.00 -0.01 11.70
CA GLY A 110 -10.91 0.61 13.02
C GLY A 110 -11.93 0.09 14.05
N ILE A 111 -12.77 -0.89 13.71
CA ILE A 111 -13.75 -1.48 14.65
C ILE A 111 -13.21 -2.81 15.20
N GLU A 112 -13.10 -2.91 16.53
CA GLU A 112 -12.75 -4.17 17.18
C GLU A 112 -13.85 -5.21 16.95
N LYS A 113 -13.50 -6.30 16.25
CA LYS A 113 -14.43 -7.38 15.98
C LYS A 113 -14.67 -8.17 17.27
N LYS A 114 -15.84 -7.95 17.89
CA LYS A 114 -16.30 -8.78 19.00
C LYS A 114 -16.36 -10.25 18.56
N VAL A 115 -15.56 -11.09 19.21
CA VAL A 115 -15.63 -12.55 19.05
C VAL A 115 -16.69 -13.04 20.03
N VAL A 116 -17.81 -13.52 19.50
CA VAL A 116 -18.90 -14.08 20.30
C VAL A 116 -18.78 -15.61 20.28
N ASP A 117 -18.74 -16.21 21.46
CA ASP A 117 -18.82 -17.65 21.62
C ASP A 117 -20.29 -18.07 21.68
N TYR A 118 -20.84 -18.41 20.52
CA TYR A 118 -22.22 -18.86 20.38
C TYR A 118 -22.52 -20.11 21.20
N ALA A 119 -21.54 -20.99 21.45
CA ALA A 119 -21.77 -22.19 22.26
C ALA A 119 -21.93 -21.83 23.74
N ALA A 120 -21.14 -20.88 24.24
CA ALA A 120 -21.28 -20.35 25.58
C ALA A 120 -22.62 -19.60 25.78
N GLU A 121 -23.07 -18.83 24.79
CA GLU A 121 -24.38 -18.15 24.83
C GLU A 121 -25.54 -19.15 24.86
N VAL A 122 -25.51 -20.19 24.02
CA VAL A 122 -26.55 -21.23 23.99
C VAL A 122 -26.56 -22.04 25.29
N ALA A 123 -25.38 -22.39 25.83
CA ALA A 123 -25.28 -23.11 27.10
C ALA A 123 -25.76 -22.28 28.31
N ALA A 124 -25.63 -20.95 28.26
CA ALA A 124 -26.17 -20.05 29.26
C ALA A 124 -27.70 -19.91 29.15
N ALA A 125 -28.24 -19.82 27.92
CA ALA A 125 -29.67 -19.69 27.68
C ALA A 125 -30.47 -20.97 28.02
N ALA A 126 -29.88 -22.16 27.86
CA ALA A 126 -30.51 -23.44 28.17
C ALA A 126 -30.49 -23.84 29.66
N LYS A 127 -29.87 -23.02 30.53
CA LYS A 127 -29.80 -23.23 31.99
C LYS A 127 -30.86 -22.43 32.78
N LEU A 128 -31.77 -21.74 32.08
CA LEU A 128 -33.00 -21.14 32.62
C LEU A 128 -34.15 -22.15 32.52
#